data_AF-A0A7W1G5T1-F1
#
_entry.id   AF-A0A7W1G5T1-F1
#
_cell.length_a   1.000
_cell.length_b   1.000
_cell.length_c   1.000
_cell.angle_alpha   90.00
_cell.angle_beta   90.00
_cell.angle_gamma   90.00
#
_symmetry.space_group_name_H-M   'P 1'
#
loop_
_entity.id
_entity.type
_entity.pdbx_description
1 polymer ?
#
loop_
_entity_poly.entity_id
_entity_poly.type
_entity_poly.pdbx_seq_one_letter_code
_entity_poly.pdbx_strand_id
1 'polypeptide(L)'
;MAVIVGPSTITINHNNRFLIAQPDASIAAGDDVGFFAQDTRFVSTYGVTINGRAPLLLNAARIEHFSVRHEFTSPELPLGTGPLGAAGISLPPRSIGFRLDRTIDEGIHEDYDLVSHAQAPVRLILELEIGSDFADIFDVRWKQLLRRGDLQTAWRRSAAELRTTYRNGTFRRDLIVRVAKSGAPPQFANGHLVFAFTLEPKETWHTCVHWLPVIGRRRARILDCNALLPKDAKLDTKVLPPVRVEAEGSTLPAIWRQAVADMESLRIEEFAVGRSVYVPAAGIPWYMTLFGRDSLVVAMESISGFPEFATGALDRLAAFQATDDVPEQDKEPGKVPHELRSGELAELGLLPFAPYYGTHDATPLFLVVLSYAYEWSSDKKLLRRFL
;
A
#
# COMPACT_ATOMS: atom_id res chain seq x y z
N MET A 1 -6.79 -30.18 9.46
CA MET A 1 -6.63 -29.25 8.33
C MET A 1 -5.15 -28.91 8.22
N ALA A 2 -4.52 -29.20 7.09
CA ALA A 2 -3.17 -28.70 6.83
C ALA A 2 -3.26 -27.16 6.71
N VAL A 3 -2.44 -26.45 7.47
CA VAL A 3 -2.28 -25.00 7.29
C VAL A 3 -1.60 -24.81 5.95
N ILE A 4 -2.36 -24.43 4.92
CA ILE A 4 -1.81 -24.04 3.62
C ILE A 4 -1.21 -22.65 3.83
N VAL A 5 0.10 -22.59 4.02
CA VAL A 5 0.83 -21.32 4.04
C VAL A 5 0.92 -20.86 2.59
N GLY A 6 0.29 -19.73 2.27
CA GLY A 6 0.44 -19.09 0.96
C GLY A 6 1.91 -18.71 0.69
N PRO A 7 2.26 -18.37 -0.55
CA PRO A 7 3.60 -17.89 -0.86
C PRO A 7 3.98 -16.72 0.05
N SER A 8 5.23 -16.71 0.52
CA SER A 8 5.73 -15.63 1.38
C SER A 8 5.64 -14.31 0.62
N THR A 9 4.89 -13.35 1.14
CA THR A 9 4.77 -12.00 0.58
C THR A 9 5.10 -10.98 1.66
N ILE A 10 5.50 -9.79 1.22
CA ILE A 10 5.66 -8.63 2.11
C ILE A 10 4.57 -7.62 1.78
N THR A 11 3.83 -7.26 2.84
CA THR A 11 2.78 -6.25 2.80
C THR A 11 3.20 -5.04 3.62
N ILE A 12 3.03 -3.85 3.06
CA ILE A 12 3.00 -2.58 3.79
C ILE A 12 1.71 -1.83 3.43
N ASN A 13 1.18 -1.05 4.35
CA ASN A 13 -0.07 -0.31 4.15
C ASN A 13 -0.12 1.00 4.94
N HIS A 14 -0.91 1.91 4.42
CA HIS A 14 -1.31 3.13 5.11
C HIS A 14 -2.72 3.53 4.65
N ASN A 15 -3.66 3.65 5.59
CA ASN A 15 -5.06 3.94 5.29
C ASN A 15 -5.65 2.87 4.33
N ASN A 16 -6.34 3.27 3.27
CA ASN A 16 -6.86 2.38 2.22
C ASN A 16 -5.88 2.16 1.04
N ARG A 17 -4.57 2.34 1.27
CA ARG A 17 -3.53 1.99 0.29
C ARG A 17 -2.65 0.88 0.86
N PHE A 18 -2.25 -0.02 -0.01
CA PHE A 18 -1.37 -1.12 0.36
C PHE A 18 -0.48 -1.54 -0.82
N LEU A 19 0.69 -2.03 -0.48
CA LEU A 19 1.62 -2.68 -1.39
C LEU A 19 1.80 -4.12 -0.93
N ILE A 20 1.60 -5.07 -1.84
CA ILE A 20 1.98 -6.47 -1.66
C ILE A 20 3.06 -6.75 -2.70
N ALA A 21 4.20 -7.28 -2.27
CA ALA A 21 5.29 -7.68 -3.13
C ALA A 21 5.84 -9.05 -2.72
N GLN A 22 6.62 -9.66 -3.60
CA GLN A 22 7.42 -10.83 -3.26
C GLN A 22 8.53 -10.45 -2.26
N PRO A 23 9.16 -11.41 -1.56
CA PRO A 23 10.18 -11.13 -0.55
C PRO A 23 11.41 -10.41 -1.12
N ASP A 24 11.67 -10.55 -2.42
CA ASP A 24 12.74 -9.87 -3.16
C ASP A 24 12.31 -8.51 -3.74
N ALA A 25 11.22 -7.93 -3.22
CA ALA A 25 10.60 -6.69 -3.65
C ALA A 25 9.95 -6.73 -5.05
N SER A 26 10.04 -7.84 -5.79
CA SER A 26 9.48 -7.96 -7.14
C SER A 26 7.95 -8.02 -7.11
N ILE A 27 7.34 -7.59 -8.22
CA ILE A 27 5.90 -7.70 -8.47
C ILE A 27 5.77 -8.37 -9.83
N ALA A 28 5.27 -9.60 -9.85
CA ALA A 28 5.05 -10.35 -11.09
C ALA A 28 3.66 -10.05 -11.66
N ALA A 29 3.59 -9.87 -12.99
CA ALA A 29 2.32 -9.68 -13.66
C ALA A 29 1.40 -10.90 -13.49
N GLY A 30 0.11 -10.68 -13.22
CA GLY A 30 -0.90 -11.73 -13.10
C GLY A 30 -1.11 -12.30 -11.68
N ASP A 31 -0.19 -12.03 -10.75
CA ASP A 31 -0.34 -12.38 -9.35
C ASP A 31 -1.27 -11.40 -8.61
N ASP A 32 -1.60 -11.71 -7.35
CA ASP A 32 -2.37 -10.83 -6.44
C ASP A 32 -1.49 -9.73 -5.79
N VAL A 33 -0.26 -9.59 -6.28
CA VAL A 33 0.69 -8.57 -5.82
C VAL A 33 0.53 -7.27 -6.61
N GLY A 34 1.01 -6.17 -6.03
CA GLY A 34 0.90 -4.84 -6.62
C GLY A 34 0.79 -3.72 -5.59
N PHE A 35 0.84 -2.49 -6.08
CA PHE A 35 0.46 -1.31 -5.31
C PHE A 35 -0.98 -0.92 -5.63
N PHE A 36 -1.81 -0.86 -4.59
CA PHE A 36 -3.24 -0.59 -4.68
C PHE A 36 -3.60 0.66 -3.90
N ALA A 37 -4.51 1.45 -4.47
CA ALA A 37 -5.17 2.56 -3.80
C ALA A 37 -6.59 2.71 -4.33
N GLN A 38 -7.57 2.88 -3.43
CA GLN A 38 -8.98 3.06 -3.79
C GLN A 38 -9.47 2.02 -4.83
N ASP A 39 -9.34 0.75 -4.45
CA ASP A 39 -9.74 -0.42 -5.25
C ASP A 39 -9.11 -0.53 -6.66
N THR A 40 -8.03 0.21 -6.95
CA THR A 40 -7.31 0.14 -8.24
C THR A 40 -5.86 -0.30 -8.04
N ARG A 41 -5.37 -1.24 -8.87
CA ARG A 41 -3.95 -1.62 -8.93
C ARG A 41 -3.15 -0.66 -9.82
N PHE A 42 -2.34 0.20 -9.23
CA PHE A 42 -1.52 1.17 -9.95
C PHE A 42 -0.21 0.59 -10.48
N VAL A 43 0.42 -0.31 -9.72
CA VAL A 43 1.64 -1.02 -10.16
C VAL A 43 1.35 -2.51 -10.14
N SER A 44 1.48 -3.13 -11.31
CA SER A 44 1.21 -4.55 -11.56
C SER A 44 2.47 -5.34 -11.90
N THR A 45 3.58 -4.65 -12.15
CA THR A 45 4.87 -5.26 -12.46
C THR A 45 5.98 -4.38 -11.92
N TYR A 46 6.96 -4.98 -11.26
CA TYR A 46 8.12 -4.30 -10.74
C TYR A 46 9.30 -5.26 -10.67
N GLY A 47 10.46 -4.82 -11.16
CA GLY A 47 11.69 -5.58 -11.10
C GLY A 47 12.91 -4.67 -11.18
N VAL A 48 14.01 -5.11 -10.58
CA VAL A 48 15.28 -4.38 -10.61
C VAL A 48 16.37 -5.32 -11.10
N THR A 49 17.22 -4.82 -12.01
CA THR A 49 18.44 -5.52 -12.41
C THR A 49 19.64 -4.58 -12.35
N ILE A 50 20.82 -5.16 -12.09
CA ILE A 50 22.12 -4.49 -12.14
C ILE A 50 22.92 -5.17 -13.24
N ASN A 51 23.30 -4.43 -14.27
CA ASN A 51 23.95 -4.96 -15.49
C ASN A 51 23.20 -6.18 -16.07
N GLY A 52 21.87 -6.10 -16.14
CA GLY A 52 21.00 -7.16 -16.66
C GLY A 52 20.89 -8.41 -15.78
N ARG A 53 21.37 -8.39 -14.53
CA ARG A 53 21.21 -9.49 -13.56
C ARG A 53 20.36 -9.06 -12.38
N ALA A 54 19.43 -9.90 -11.97
CA ALA A 54 18.66 -9.70 -10.74
C ALA A 54 19.61 -9.77 -9.51
N PRO A 55 19.53 -8.82 -8.57
CA PRO A 55 20.24 -8.90 -7.30
C PRO A 55 19.81 -10.13 -6.48
N LEU A 56 20.71 -10.66 -5.67
CA LEU A 56 20.46 -11.77 -4.76
C LEU A 56 19.98 -11.25 -3.41
N LEU A 57 18.78 -11.64 -2.98
CA LEU A 57 18.22 -11.24 -1.69
C LEU A 57 19.04 -11.85 -0.54
N LEU A 58 19.49 -11.00 0.39
CA LEU A 58 20.10 -11.42 1.65
C LEU A 58 19.07 -11.44 2.78
N ASN A 59 18.25 -10.40 2.89
CA ASN A 59 17.20 -10.30 3.89
C ASN A 59 16.13 -9.30 3.45
N ALA A 60 14.89 -9.52 3.88
CA ALA A 60 13.82 -8.54 3.78
C ALA A 60 13.00 -8.55 5.07
N ALA A 61 12.72 -7.35 5.58
CA ALA A 61 11.98 -7.20 6.82
C ALA A 61 11.07 -5.98 6.76
N ARG A 62 9.81 -6.18 7.12
CA ARG A 62 8.90 -5.09 7.48
C ARG A 62 9.43 -4.43 8.76
N ILE A 63 9.64 -3.12 8.71
CA ILE A 63 10.13 -2.35 9.87
C ILE A 63 8.93 -1.82 10.66
N GLU A 64 7.96 -1.25 9.96
CA GLU A 64 6.66 -0.80 10.47
C GLU A 64 5.55 -1.20 9.49
N HIS A 65 4.28 -1.08 9.87
CA HIS A 65 3.17 -1.39 8.94
C HIS A 65 3.26 -0.60 7.62
N PHE A 66 3.86 0.59 7.62
CA PHE A 66 4.03 1.44 6.44
C PHE A 66 5.42 1.36 5.79
N SER A 67 6.33 0.51 6.27
CA SER A 67 7.72 0.50 5.80
C SER A 67 8.40 -0.86 5.78
N VAL A 68 9.29 -1.06 4.81
CA VAL A 68 10.04 -2.29 4.60
C VAL A 68 11.45 -1.98 4.10
N ARG A 69 12.41 -2.80 4.54
CA ARG A 69 13.78 -2.81 4.03
C ARG A 69 14.09 -4.13 3.36
N HIS A 70 14.77 -4.05 2.23
CA HIS A 70 15.35 -5.19 1.52
C HIS A 70 16.85 -4.97 1.38
N GLU A 71 17.62 -5.99 1.73
CA GLU A 71 19.08 -6.02 1.60
C GLU A 71 19.46 -7.08 0.59
N PHE A 72 20.21 -6.69 -0.44
CA PHE A 72 20.64 -7.53 -1.54
C PHE A 72 22.15 -7.47 -1.72
N THR A 73 22.65 -8.43 -2.48
CA THR A 73 24.02 -8.44 -2.98
C THR A 73 24.06 -8.84 -4.44
N SER A 74 25.09 -8.46 -5.18
CA SER A 74 25.18 -8.83 -6.59
C SER A 74 25.51 -10.32 -6.78
N PRO A 75 24.95 -10.98 -7.81
CA PRO A 75 25.56 -12.17 -8.37
C PRO A 75 26.87 -11.77 -9.09
N GLU A 76 27.45 -12.70 -9.86
CA GLU A 76 28.48 -12.31 -10.82
C GLU A 76 27.88 -11.34 -11.85
N LEU A 77 28.48 -10.16 -12.00
CA LEU A 77 27.97 -9.12 -12.91
C LEU A 77 28.86 -8.99 -14.14
N PRO A 78 28.30 -9.05 -15.36
CA PRO A 78 29.06 -8.74 -16.56
C PRO A 78 29.41 -7.25 -16.60
N LEU A 79 30.67 -6.90 -16.83
CA LEU A 79 31.13 -5.52 -17.10
C LEU A 79 31.33 -5.25 -18.60
N GLY A 80 31.46 -6.29 -19.41
CA GLY A 80 31.60 -6.21 -20.85
C GLY A 80 32.11 -7.51 -21.46
N THR A 81 32.11 -7.58 -22.79
CA THR A 81 32.71 -8.70 -23.53
C THR A 81 34.22 -8.53 -23.60
N GLY A 82 34.97 -9.62 -23.39
CA GLY A 82 36.41 -9.62 -23.63
C GLY A 82 36.71 -9.44 -25.14
N PRO A 83 37.91 -8.99 -25.52
CA PRO A 83 38.29 -8.94 -26.93
C PRO A 83 38.16 -10.33 -27.58
N LEU A 84 37.58 -10.38 -28.79
CA LEU A 84 37.61 -11.54 -29.69
C LEU A 84 37.27 -12.90 -29.05
N GLY A 85 36.16 -12.99 -28.31
CA GLY A 85 35.67 -14.26 -27.77
C GLY A 85 36.35 -14.75 -26.48
N ALA A 86 37.23 -13.93 -25.88
CA ALA A 86 37.68 -14.16 -24.51
C ALA A 86 36.53 -14.02 -23.51
N ALA A 87 36.67 -14.68 -22.35
CA ALA A 87 35.73 -14.53 -21.24
C ALA A 87 35.54 -13.04 -20.93
N GLY A 88 34.27 -12.62 -20.79
CA GLY A 88 33.92 -11.26 -20.42
C GLY A 88 34.58 -10.84 -19.12
N ILE A 89 34.88 -9.55 -18.99
CA ILE A 89 35.28 -9.01 -17.69
C ILE A 89 34.02 -9.03 -16.82
N SER A 90 34.07 -9.72 -15.70
CA SER A 90 32.97 -9.76 -14.74
C SER A 90 33.42 -9.30 -13.35
N LEU A 91 32.49 -8.72 -12.61
CA LEU A 91 32.66 -8.51 -11.18
C LEU A 91 32.29 -9.81 -10.45
N PRO A 92 33.15 -10.27 -9.51
CA PRO A 92 32.81 -11.40 -8.67
C PRO A 92 31.48 -11.21 -7.93
N PRO A 93 30.78 -12.30 -7.57
CA PRO A 93 29.62 -12.22 -6.71
C PRO A 93 29.92 -11.48 -5.41
N ARG A 94 28.91 -10.81 -4.85
CA ARG A 94 28.99 -10.02 -3.62
C ARG A 94 29.88 -8.79 -3.69
N SER A 95 30.19 -8.32 -4.89
CA SER A 95 30.97 -7.09 -5.09
C SER A 95 30.14 -5.83 -4.89
N ILE A 96 28.82 -5.87 -5.12
CA ILE A 96 27.92 -4.73 -4.92
C ILE A 96 26.89 -5.07 -3.84
N GLY A 97 26.77 -4.21 -2.84
CA GLY A 97 25.65 -4.20 -1.91
C GLY A 97 24.52 -3.35 -2.48
N PHE A 98 23.28 -3.79 -2.36
CA PHE A 98 22.10 -3.03 -2.79
C PHE A 98 21.04 -3.04 -1.71
N ARG A 99 20.66 -1.87 -1.21
CA ARG A 99 19.58 -1.68 -0.25
C ARG A 99 18.40 -0.99 -0.93
N LEU A 100 17.21 -1.53 -0.73
CA LEU A 100 15.95 -0.94 -1.16
C LEU A 100 15.02 -0.78 0.04
N ASP A 101 14.82 0.48 0.44
CA ASP A 101 13.84 0.86 1.44
C ASP A 101 12.58 1.34 0.75
N ARG A 102 11.41 0.88 1.21
CA ARG A 102 10.11 1.36 0.73
C ARG A 102 9.27 1.87 1.89
N THR A 103 8.58 2.97 1.64
CA THR A 103 7.56 3.48 2.55
C THR A 103 6.27 3.83 1.81
N ILE A 104 5.14 3.71 2.50
CA ILE A 104 3.81 4.03 1.96
C ILE A 104 3.11 5.11 2.80
N ASP A 105 2.55 6.10 2.10
CA ASP A 105 1.57 7.06 2.61
C ASP A 105 0.37 7.10 1.63
N GLU A 106 0.14 8.20 0.90
CA GLU A 106 -0.78 8.21 -0.24
C GLU A 106 -0.16 7.57 -1.50
N GLY A 107 1.17 7.57 -1.59
CA GLY A 107 1.98 6.92 -2.62
C GLY A 107 3.17 6.18 -2.01
N ILE A 108 4.04 5.64 -2.87
CA ILE A 108 5.26 4.94 -2.45
C ILE A 108 6.49 5.84 -2.60
N HIS A 109 7.35 5.84 -1.59
CA HIS A 109 8.73 6.33 -1.68
C HIS A 109 9.67 5.13 -1.65
N GLU A 110 10.58 5.04 -2.61
CA GLU A 110 11.66 4.07 -2.64
C GLU A 110 13.02 4.76 -2.54
N ASP A 111 13.87 4.31 -1.63
CA ASP A 111 15.28 4.70 -1.52
C ASP A 111 16.16 3.56 -2.00
N TYR A 112 16.97 3.82 -3.02
CA TYR A 112 17.92 2.87 -3.60
C TYR A 112 19.33 3.29 -3.20
N ASP A 113 20.05 2.42 -2.50
CA ASP A 113 21.46 2.63 -2.17
C ASP A 113 22.29 1.48 -2.72
N LEU A 114 23.26 1.78 -3.58
CA LEU A 114 24.21 0.81 -4.12
C LEU A 114 25.63 1.16 -3.66
N VAL A 115 26.31 0.21 -3.02
CA VAL A 115 27.67 0.39 -2.51
C VAL A 115 28.63 -0.56 -3.21
N SER A 116 29.78 -0.03 -3.65
CA SER A 116 30.85 -0.84 -4.24
C SER A 116 31.77 -1.42 -3.16
N HIS A 117 31.94 -2.73 -3.16
CA HIS A 117 32.97 -3.43 -2.40
C HIS A 117 34.12 -3.96 -3.29
N ALA A 118 34.12 -3.60 -4.57
CA ALA A 118 35.20 -3.90 -5.50
C ALA A 118 36.48 -3.12 -5.13
N GLN A 119 37.63 -3.60 -5.62
CA GLN A 119 38.93 -2.97 -5.38
C GLN A 119 39.29 -1.85 -6.36
N ALA A 120 38.51 -1.71 -7.44
CA ALA A 120 38.71 -0.74 -8.50
C ALA A 120 37.38 -0.04 -8.84
N PRO A 121 37.41 1.12 -9.52
CA PRO A 121 36.20 1.78 -9.98
C PRO A 121 35.37 0.87 -10.91
N VAL A 122 34.06 0.85 -10.72
CA VAL A 122 33.13 0.00 -11.48
C VAL A 122 32.02 0.81 -12.10
N ARG A 123 31.77 0.60 -13.40
CA ARG A 123 30.62 1.18 -14.08
C ARG A 123 29.44 0.22 -14.00
N LEU A 124 28.33 0.71 -13.47
CA LEU A 124 27.09 -0.05 -13.28
C LEU A 124 25.95 0.59 -14.07
N ILE A 125 25.00 -0.26 -14.45
CA ILE A 125 23.72 0.11 -15.04
C ILE A 125 22.64 -0.50 -14.15
N LEU A 126 21.85 0.35 -13.48
CA LEU A 126 20.65 -0.06 -12.76
C LEU A 126 19.45 0.12 -13.70
N GLU A 127 18.68 -0.95 -13.87
CA GLU A 127 17.46 -0.94 -14.69
C GLU A 127 16.27 -1.30 -13.82
N LEU A 128 15.27 -0.43 -13.83
CA LEU A 128 14.02 -0.56 -13.10
C LEU A 128 12.89 -0.78 -14.10
N GLU A 129 12.27 -1.95 -14.02
CA GLU A 129 10.99 -2.26 -14.68
C GLU A 129 9.85 -1.81 -13.77
N ILE A 130 8.91 -1.03 -14.32
CA ILE A 130 7.68 -0.67 -13.62
C ILE A 130 6.50 -0.63 -14.59
N GLY A 131 5.54 -1.53 -14.37
CA GLY A 131 4.34 -1.71 -15.19
C GLY A 131 3.07 -1.35 -14.44
N SER A 132 2.08 -0.84 -15.17
CA SER A 132 0.75 -0.48 -14.65
C SER A 132 -0.34 -1.09 -15.52
N ASP A 133 -1.37 -1.65 -14.90
CA ASP A 133 -2.57 -2.14 -15.57
C ASP A 133 -3.85 -1.41 -15.17
N PHE A 134 -3.87 -0.74 -14.01
CA PHE A 134 -5.05 -0.05 -13.46
C PHE A 134 -6.25 -0.98 -13.27
N ALA A 135 -6.00 -2.27 -13.04
CA ALA A 135 -7.04 -3.26 -12.83
C ALA A 135 -7.86 -2.93 -11.59
N ASP A 136 -9.18 -3.14 -11.67
CA ASP A 136 -10.06 -3.11 -10.52
C ASP A 136 -9.71 -4.26 -9.57
N ILE A 137 -9.85 -4.02 -8.26
CA ILE A 137 -9.55 -5.01 -7.23
C ILE A 137 -10.30 -6.33 -7.43
N PHE A 138 -11.52 -6.30 -7.98
CA PHE A 138 -12.31 -7.50 -8.26
C PHE A 138 -11.75 -8.29 -9.45
N ASP A 139 -11.27 -7.61 -10.50
CA ASP A 139 -10.61 -8.29 -11.63
C ASP A 139 -9.36 -9.04 -11.17
N VAL A 140 -8.58 -8.43 -10.26
CA VAL A 140 -7.42 -9.09 -9.67
C VAL A 140 -7.86 -10.27 -8.80
N ARG A 141 -8.78 -10.04 -7.85
CA ARG A 141 -9.27 -11.06 -6.92
C ARG A 141 -9.85 -12.29 -7.63
N TRP A 142 -10.58 -12.09 -8.73
CA TRP A 142 -11.18 -13.17 -9.50
C TRP A 142 -10.28 -13.75 -10.59
N LYS A 143 -9.04 -13.23 -10.73
CA LYS A 143 -8.10 -13.62 -11.78
C LYS A 143 -8.66 -13.43 -13.19
N GLN A 144 -9.48 -12.41 -13.38
CA GLN A 144 -10.14 -12.04 -14.63
C GLN A 144 -9.68 -10.65 -15.07
N LEU A 145 -8.37 -10.49 -15.28
CA LEU A 145 -7.78 -9.23 -15.71
C LEU A 145 -8.32 -8.85 -17.10
N LEU A 146 -9.17 -7.82 -17.13
CA LEU A 146 -9.77 -7.30 -18.34
C LEU A 146 -9.43 -5.82 -18.49
N ARG A 147 -8.67 -5.49 -19.55
CA ARG A 147 -8.44 -4.08 -19.90
C ARG A 147 -9.69 -3.54 -20.62
N ARG A 148 -10.39 -2.61 -19.98
CA ARG A 148 -11.60 -1.99 -20.53
C ARG A 148 -11.35 -0.63 -21.18
N GLY A 149 -10.30 0.06 -20.75
CA GLY A 149 -9.96 1.41 -21.20
C GLY A 149 -8.64 1.55 -21.96
N ASP A 150 -8.36 2.79 -22.34
CA ASP A 150 -7.12 3.21 -22.97
C ASP A 150 -6.00 3.43 -21.95
N LEU A 151 -4.81 2.97 -22.29
CA LEU A 151 -3.61 3.09 -21.47
C LEU A 151 -2.50 3.79 -22.25
N GLN A 152 -1.98 4.89 -21.73
CA GLN A 152 -0.92 5.67 -22.37
C GLN A 152 0.21 6.00 -21.40
N THR A 153 1.45 5.75 -21.80
CA THR A 153 2.65 6.04 -21.02
C THR A 153 3.52 7.08 -21.72
N ALA A 154 3.98 8.10 -20.99
CA ALA A 154 4.84 9.15 -21.52
C ALA A 154 5.96 9.50 -20.54
N TRP A 155 7.20 9.51 -21.04
CA TRP A 155 8.38 9.98 -20.30
C TRP A 155 8.59 11.48 -20.50
N ARG A 156 8.76 12.21 -19.39
CA ARG A 156 9.06 13.64 -19.37
C ARG A 156 10.46 13.87 -18.80
N ARG A 157 11.45 13.92 -19.68
CA ARG A 157 12.86 14.06 -19.31
C ARG A 157 13.16 15.28 -18.42
N SER A 158 12.52 16.42 -18.68
CA SER A 158 12.76 17.66 -17.91
C SER A 158 12.31 17.57 -16.45
N ALA A 159 11.33 16.72 -16.15
CA ALA A 159 10.81 16.50 -14.80
C ALA A 159 11.29 15.19 -14.17
N ALA A 160 12.01 14.36 -14.94
CA ALA A 160 12.31 12.97 -14.60
C ALA A 160 11.06 12.18 -14.17
N GLU A 161 9.94 12.40 -14.87
CA GLU A 161 8.64 11.80 -14.58
C GLU A 161 8.19 10.87 -15.71
N LEU A 162 7.91 9.61 -15.40
CA LEU A 162 7.16 8.70 -16.25
C LEU A 162 5.69 8.75 -15.82
N ARG A 163 4.79 9.16 -16.72
CA ARG A 163 3.36 9.21 -16.43
C ARG A 163 2.64 8.15 -17.25
N THR A 164 1.91 7.28 -16.56
CA THR A 164 0.94 6.37 -17.17
C THR A 164 -0.47 6.85 -16.86
N THR A 165 -1.31 6.98 -17.88
CA THR A 165 -2.70 7.43 -17.78
C THR A 165 -3.61 6.31 -18.26
N TYR A 166 -4.59 5.95 -17.42
CA TYR A 166 -5.68 5.05 -17.78
C TYR A 166 -7.01 5.81 -17.85
N ARG A 167 -7.81 5.54 -18.88
CA ARG A 167 -9.15 6.12 -19.06
C ARG A 167 -10.14 5.10 -19.60
N ASN A 168 -11.30 5.03 -18.98
CA ASN A 168 -12.45 4.28 -19.47
C ASN A 168 -13.73 5.07 -19.17
N GLY A 169 -14.37 5.64 -20.21
CA GLY A 169 -15.50 6.53 -20.02
C GLY A 169 -15.16 7.72 -19.11
N THR A 170 -15.89 7.86 -18.00
CA THR A 170 -15.65 8.88 -16.96
C THR A 170 -14.56 8.46 -15.95
N PHE A 171 -14.22 7.18 -15.87
CA PHE A 171 -13.22 6.68 -14.96
C PHE A 171 -11.81 7.03 -15.46
N ARG A 172 -11.00 7.58 -14.57
CA ARG A 172 -9.62 7.97 -14.87
C ARG A 172 -8.72 7.81 -13.66
N ARG A 173 -7.54 7.27 -13.90
CA ARG A 173 -6.43 7.19 -12.95
C ARG A 173 -5.13 7.51 -13.67
N ASP A 174 -4.19 8.16 -12.99
CA ASP A 174 -2.82 8.28 -13.50
C ASP A 174 -1.84 7.74 -12.45
N LEU A 175 -0.71 7.18 -12.89
CA LEU A 175 0.46 6.93 -12.06
C LEU A 175 1.59 7.83 -12.56
N ILE A 176 2.22 8.56 -11.64
CA ILE A 176 3.44 9.32 -11.93
C ILE A 176 4.59 8.69 -11.17
N VAL A 177 5.51 8.07 -11.90
CA VAL A 177 6.78 7.58 -11.36
C VAL A 177 7.82 8.70 -11.52
N ARG A 178 8.28 9.27 -10.41
CA ARG A 178 9.22 10.40 -10.41
C ARG A 178 10.53 10.01 -9.77
N VAL A 179 11.63 10.31 -10.44
CA VAL A 179 12.97 10.19 -9.86
C VAL A 179 13.36 11.49 -9.15
N ALA A 180 13.90 11.39 -7.94
CA ALA A 180 14.41 12.52 -7.16
C ALA A 180 15.72 12.15 -6.45
N LYS A 181 16.47 13.17 -5.99
CA LYS A 181 17.73 13.01 -5.23
C LYS A 181 18.69 11.98 -5.84
N SER A 182 18.80 11.97 -7.16
CA SER A 182 19.55 10.94 -7.87
C SER A 182 21.01 11.33 -8.06
N GLY A 183 21.92 10.43 -7.74
CA GLY A 183 23.35 10.56 -8.03
C GLY A 183 23.70 10.44 -9.52
N ALA A 184 22.73 10.06 -10.37
CA ALA A 184 22.91 9.97 -11.82
C ALA A 184 21.63 10.38 -12.57
N PRO A 185 21.73 10.94 -13.78
CA PRO A 185 20.55 11.33 -14.55
C PRO A 185 19.74 10.10 -14.99
N PRO A 186 18.42 10.04 -14.69
CA PRO A 186 17.58 8.95 -15.13
C PRO A 186 17.29 9.04 -16.63
N GLN A 187 17.18 7.89 -17.26
CA GLN A 187 16.72 7.75 -18.65
C GLN A 187 15.54 6.78 -18.68
N PHE A 188 14.72 6.87 -19.73
CA PHE A 188 13.67 5.89 -19.99
C PHE A 188 13.91 5.29 -21.36
N ALA A 189 14.17 3.99 -21.41
CA ALA A 189 14.48 3.27 -22.64
C ALA A 189 13.89 1.86 -22.56
N ASN A 190 13.26 1.40 -23.65
CA ASN A 190 12.72 0.05 -23.78
C ASN A 190 11.83 -0.39 -22.58
N GLY A 191 11.00 0.52 -22.07
CA GLY A 191 10.10 0.22 -20.95
C GLY A 191 10.72 0.32 -19.54
N HIS A 192 12.02 0.63 -19.44
CA HIS A 192 12.75 0.66 -18.17
C HIS A 192 13.23 2.06 -17.83
N LEU A 193 13.23 2.39 -16.54
CA LEU A 193 14.03 3.48 -16.00
C LEU A 193 15.47 3.00 -15.85
N VAL A 194 16.42 3.73 -16.44
CA VAL A 194 17.82 3.31 -16.55
C VAL A 194 18.72 4.37 -15.92
N PHE A 195 19.64 3.94 -15.07
CA PHE A 195 20.66 4.76 -14.43
C PHE A 195 22.03 4.18 -14.74
N ALA A 196 22.92 4.99 -15.32
CA ALA A 196 24.30 4.60 -15.57
C ALA A 196 25.24 5.49 -14.76
N PHE A 197 26.11 4.87 -13.97
CA PHE A 197 27.02 5.57 -13.06
C PHE A 197 28.29 4.75 -12.81
N THR A 198 29.31 5.41 -12.26
CA THR A 198 30.56 4.78 -11.82
C THR A 198 30.65 4.90 -10.31
N LEU A 199 31.07 3.84 -9.64
CA LEU A 199 31.36 3.81 -8.20
C LEU A 199 32.84 3.55 -7.98
N GLU A 200 33.48 4.43 -7.21
CA GLU A 200 34.78 4.18 -6.59
C GLU A 200 34.69 3.09 -5.51
N PRO A 201 35.80 2.46 -5.11
CA PRO A 201 35.81 1.53 -3.98
C PRO A 201 35.20 2.16 -2.72
N LYS A 202 34.20 1.49 -2.13
CA LYS A 202 33.42 1.92 -0.95
C LYS A 202 32.50 3.13 -1.16
N GLU A 203 32.41 3.66 -2.38
CA GLU A 203 31.43 4.70 -2.70
C GLU A 203 30.01 4.14 -2.72
N THR A 204 29.06 4.97 -2.30
CA THR A 204 27.62 4.69 -2.35
C THR A 204 26.96 5.63 -3.34
N TRP A 205 26.18 5.06 -4.26
CA TRP A 205 25.26 5.79 -5.13
C TRP A 205 23.84 5.70 -4.56
N HIS A 206 23.10 6.80 -4.65
CA HIS A 206 21.74 6.91 -4.12
C HIS A 206 20.76 7.48 -5.16
N THR A 207 19.51 7.01 -5.13
CA THR A 207 18.38 7.68 -5.79
C THR A 207 17.08 7.42 -5.03
N CYS A 208 16.16 8.40 -5.08
CA CYS A 208 14.77 8.19 -4.69
C CYS A 208 13.91 7.95 -5.94
N VAL A 209 12.98 6.99 -5.88
CA VAL A 209 11.91 6.81 -6.87
C VAL A 209 10.57 6.88 -6.17
N HIS A 210 9.67 7.72 -6.67
CA HIS A 210 8.36 7.94 -6.07
C HIS A 210 7.27 7.39 -6.98
N TRP A 211 6.31 6.65 -6.43
CA TRP A 211 5.11 6.22 -7.14
C TRP A 211 3.93 7.05 -6.66
N LEU A 212 3.50 7.99 -7.50
CA LEU A 212 2.52 9.01 -7.14
C LEU A 212 1.22 8.75 -7.90
N PRO A 213 0.28 7.97 -7.33
CA PRO A 213 -1.05 7.84 -7.92
C PRO A 213 -1.72 9.21 -7.96
N VAL A 214 -2.46 9.45 -9.03
CA VAL A 214 -3.30 10.63 -9.22
C VAL A 214 -4.74 10.15 -9.35
N ILE A 215 -5.55 10.57 -8.39
CA ILE A 215 -6.97 10.25 -8.32
C ILE A 215 -7.74 11.58 -8.37
N GLY A 216 -8.66 11.69 -9.32
CA GLY A 216 -9.32 12.95 -9.65
C GLY A 216 -8.30 14.02 -10.06
N ARG A 217 -8.13 15.05 -9.22
CA ARG A 217 -7.15 16.14 -9.43
C ARG A 217 -6.01 16.15 -8.41
N ARG A 218 -5.97 15.18 -7.49
CA ARG A 218 -5.02 15.14 -6.39
C ARG A 218 -3.88 14.18 -6.73
N ARG A 219 -2.65 14.69 -6.69
CA ARG A 219 -1.43 13.89 -6.71
C ARG A 219 -1.14 13.43 -5.28
N ALA A 220 -0.81 12.16 -5.12
CA ALA A 220 -0.44 11.59 -3.83
C ALA A 220 0.74 12.29 -3.17
N ARG A 221 0.69 12.36 -1.84
CA ARG A 221 1.83 12.64 -0.97
C ARG A 221 2.63 11.37 -0.68
N ILE A 222 3.88 11.57 -0.28
CA ILE A 222 4.81 10.51 0.10
C ILE A 222 5.58 10.96 1.34
N LEU A 223 6.19 10.01 2.04
CA LEU A 223 7.09 10.30 3.14
C LEU A 223 8.43 10.83 2.62
N ASP A 224 9.24 11.36 3.54
CA ASP A 224 10.59 11.82 3.26
C ASP A 224 11.54 10.63 3.02
N CYS A 225 12.69 10.90 2.40
CA CYS A 225 13.77 9.92 2.17
C CYS A 225 14.30 9.38 3.51
N ASN A 226 14.54 8.05 3.59
CA ASN A 226 14.92 7.29 4.78
C ASN A 226 13.89 7.30 5.93
N ALA A 227 12.62 7.61 5.66
CA ALA A 227 11.56 7.69 6.68
C ALA A 227 10.99 6.32 7.10
N LEU A 228 11.84 5.35 7.45
CA LEU A 228 11.39 3.99 7.79
C LEU A 228 10.72 3.89 9.16
N LEU A 229 11.08 4.75 10.12
CA LEU A 229 10.56 4.73 11.48
C LEU A 229 9.52 5.84 11.66
N PRO A 230 8.57 5.70 12.61
CA PRO A 230 7.48 6.65 12.72
C PRO A 230 7.94 8.09 13.04
N LYS A 231 9.03 8.21 13.83
CA LYS A 231 9.66 9.50 14.16
C LYS A 231 10.16 10.24 12.91
N ASP A 232 10.69 9.50 11.93
CA ASP A 232 11.29 10.05 10.72
C ASP A 232 10.20 10.32 9.67
N ALA A 233 9.16 9.47 9.66
CA ALA A 233 7.94 9.63 8.88
C ALA A 233 7.05 10.80 9.33
N LYS A 234 7.27 11.34 10.54
CA LYS A 234 6.41 12.35 11.18
C LYS A 234 4.94 11.92 11.20
N LEU A 235 4.71 10.61 11.24
CA LEU A 235 3.39 10.03 11.41
C LEU A 235 3.02 10.18 12.88
N ASP A 236 1.79 10.61 13.13
CA ASP A 236 1.29 10.66 14.51
C ASP A 236 1.15 9.21 15.00
N THR A 237 1.94 8.86 16.02
CA THR A 237 1.97 7.51 16.62
C THR A 237 1.13 7.41 17.88
N LYS A 238 0.46 8.49 18.27
CA LYS A 238 -0.29 8.59 19.53
C LYS A 238 -1.76 8.86 19.29
N VAL A 239 -2.32 8.14 18.33
CA VAL A 239 -3.64 8.44 17.82
C VAL A 239 -4.71 7.69 18.62
N LEU A 240 -4.44 6.44 18.99
CA LEU A 240 -5.27 5.66 19.90
C LEU A 240 -4.93 5.96 21.38
N PRO A 241 -5.93 6.00 22.27
CA PRO A 241 -5.73 6.34 23.67
C PRO A 241 -4.78 5.34 24.37
N PRO A 242 -3.98 5.80 25.35
CA PRO A 242 -2.99 4.96 26.01
C PRO A 242 -3.65 4.08 27.09
N VAL A 243 -4.52 3.15 26.69
CA VAL A 243 -4.86 2.04 27.58
C VAL A 243 -3.59 1.21 27.76
N ARG A 244 -3.16 1.04 29.02
CA ARG A 244 -1.97 0.28 29.37
C ARG A 244 -2.39 -0.93 30.18
N VAL A 245 -1.83 -2.07 29.83
CA VAL A 245 -1.98 -3.30 30.61
C VAL A 245 -0.72 -3.50 31.43
N GLU A 246 -0.87 -3.49 32.75
CA GLU A 246 0.18 -3.83 33.71
C GLU A 246 -0.09 -5.22 34.26
N ALA A 247 0.94 -6.07 34.26
CA ALA A 247 0.84 -7.45 34.71
C ALA A 247 2.20 -7.94 35.23
N GLU A 248 2.19 -9.00 36.03
CA GLU A 248 3.42 -9.70 36.40
C GLU A 248 4.00 -10.40 35.15
N GLY A 249 5.19 -9.96 34.74
CA GLY A 249 5.86 -10.44 33.51
C GLY A 249 5.63 -9.55 32.29
N SER A 250 6.39 -9.81 31.21
CA SER A 250 6.43 -8.94 30.02
C SER A 250 5.52 -9.38 28.88
N THR A 251 4.99 -10.60 28.92
CA THR A 251 4.24 -11.22 27.81
C THR A 251 2.93 -10.48 27.52
N LEU A 252 2.05 -10.31 28.51
CA LEU A 252 0.76 -9.66 28.30
C LEU A 252 0.89 -8.18 27.88
N PRO A 253 1.77 -7.37 28.52
CA PRO A 253 2.03 -6.01 28.03
C PRO A 253 2.60 -5.97 26.60
N ALA A 254 3.40 -6.97 26.19
CA ALA A 254 3.91 -7.05 24.83
C ALA A 254 2.80 -7.38 23.82
N ILE A 255 1.92 -8.33 24.13
CA ILE A 255 0.75 -8.66 23.31
C ILE A 255 -0.16 -7.43 23.14
N TRP A 256 -0.43 -6.71 24.23
CA TRP A 256 -1.25 -5.50 24.17
C TRP A 256 -0.62 -4.41 23.29
N ARG A 257 0.69 -4.16 23.42
CA ARG A 257 1.39 -3.21 22.54
C ARG A 257 1.32 -3.60 21.07
N GLN A 258 1.41 -4.89 20.76
CA GLN A 258 1.24 -5.37 19.38
C GLN A 258 -0.20 -5.14 18.90
N ALA A 259 -1.21 -5.47 19.70
CA ALA A 259 -2.61 -5.23 19.35
C ALA A 259 -2.91 -3.75 19.07
N VAL A 260 -2.33 -2.83 19.86
CA VAL A 260 -2.43 -1.38 19.60
C VAL A 260 -1.80 -1.02 18.24
N ALA A 261 -0.60 -1.52 17.95
CA ALA A 261 0.09 -1.27 16.68
C ALA A 261 -0.69 -1.84 15.49
N ASP A 262 -1.29 -3.03 15.64
CA ASP A 262 -2.12 -3.67 14.61
C ASP A 262 -3.38 -2.83 14.35
N MET A 263 -4.06 -2.33 15.39
CA MET A 263 -5.22 -1.47 15.26
C MET A 263 -4.90 -0.12 14.60
N GLU A 264 -3.76 0.49 14.94
CA GLU A 264 -3.26 1.69 14.24
C GLU A 264 -3.03 1.41 12.76
N SER A 265 -2.48 0.23 12.43
CA SER A 265 -2.21 -0.15 11.03
C SER A 265 -3.47 -0.32 10.18
N LEU A 266 -4.62 -0.68 10.80
CA LEU A 266 -5.89 -0.92 10.09
C LEU A 266 -6.77 0.33 9.99
N ARG A 267 -6.28 1.49 10.41
CA ARG A 267 -7.04 2.74 10.47
C ARG A 267 -7.32 3.32 9.09
N ILE A 268 -8.59 3.48 8.73
CA ILE A 268 -9.01 4.18 7.50
C ILE A 268 -9.40 5.62 7.84
N GLU A 269 -8.48 6.57 7.64
CA GLU A 269 -8.73 7.99 7.93
C GLU A 269 -9.56 8.69 6.86
N GLU A 270 -9.67 8.15 5.64
CA GLU A 270 -10.45 8.82 4.56
C GLU A 270 -11.93 8.99 4.93
N PHE A 271 -12.40 8.16 5.87
CA PHE A 271 -13.75 8.18 6.38
C PHE A 271 -13.89 8.87 7.75
N ALA A 272 -12.83 9.49 8.26
CA ALA A 272 -12.87 10.22 9.52
C ALA A 272 -13.79 11.44 9.41
N VAL A 273 -14.88 11.45 10.20
CA VAL A 273 -15.88 12.53 10.23
C VAL A 273 -15.45 13.68 11.17
N GLY A 274 -14.32 13.50 11.86
CA GLY A 274 -13.68 14.50 12.72
C GLY A 274 -12.24 14.09 13.07
N ARG A 275 -11.51 14.96 13.77
CA ARG A 275 -10.24 14.56 14.39
C ARG A 275 -10.51 13.43 15.38
N SER A 276 -9.69 12.38 15.36
CA SER A 276 -9.77 11.26 16.32
C SER A 276 -10.93 10.28 16.12
N VAL A 277 -11.56 10.24 14.94
CA VAL A 277 -12.67 9.33 14.63
C VAL A 277 -12.23 8.38 13.52
N TYR A 278 -12.18 7.07 13.82
CA TYR A 278 -11.55 6.08 12.95
C TYR A 278 -12.47 4.94 12.58
N VAL A 279 -12.31 4.45 11.35
CA VAL A 279 -12.97 3.24 10.87
C VAL A 279 -11.89 2.17 10.72
N PRO A 280 -12.02 1.01 11.37
CA PRO A 280 -11.08 -0.08 11.16
C PRO A 280 -11.41 -0.76 9.82
N ALA A 281 -10.37 -1.03 9.06
CA ALA A 281 -10.47 -1.89 7.89
C ALA A 281 -10.67 -3.35 8.30
N ALA A 282 -11.35 -4.10 7.44
CA ALA A 282 -11.56 -5.53 7.66
C ALA A 282 -10.33 -6.38 7.29
N GLY A 283 -9.46 -5.89 6.38
CA GLY A 283 -8.16 -6.52 6.12
C GLY A 283 -7.63 -6.40 4.69
N ILE A 284 -6.34 -6.67 4.53
CA ILE A 284 -5.63 -6.67 3.24
C ILE A 284 -5.70 -8.08 2.62
N PRO A 285 -5.84 -8.22 1.28
CA PRO A 285 -5.92 -7.16 0.27
C PRO A 285 -7.34 -6.65 0.01
N TRP A 286 -8.34 -7.51 0.16
CA TRP A 286 -9.63 -7.32 -0.48
C TRP A 286 -10.62 -6.48 0.32
N TYR A 287 -10.31 -6.19 1.59
CA TYR A 287 -11.22 -5.62 2.56
C TYR A 287 -10.70 -4.29 3.15
N MET A 288 -9.91 -3.56 2.36
CA MET A 288 -9.33 -2.25 2.67
C MET A 288 -10.28 -1.08 2.35
N THR A 289 -11.53 -1.18 2.80
CA THR A 289 -12.56 -0.13 2.68
C THR A 289 -13.56 -0.21 3.83
N LEU A 290 -14.58 0.65 3.85
CA LEU A 290 -15.65 0.60 4.84
C LEU A 290 -16.53 -0.64 4.59
N PHE A 291 -16.55 -1.52 5.59
CA PHE A 291 -17.44 -2.68 5.66
C PHE A 291 -18.34 -2.54 6.89
N GLY A 292 -19.65 -2.51 6.71
CA GLY A 292 -20.59 -2.22 7.80
C GLY A 292 -20.43 -3.17 8.98
N ARG A 293 -20.66 -4.46 8.75
CA ARG A 293 -20.54 -5.49 9.78
C ARG A 293 -19.16 -5.50 10.41
N ASP A 294 -18.12 -5.57 9.59
CA ASP A 294 -16.76 -5.80 10.06
C ASP A 294 -16.25 -4.60 10.88
N SER A 295 -16.53 -3.37 10.43
CA SER A 295 -16.20 -2.17 11.20
C SER A 295 -16.97 -2.09 12.53
N LEU A 296 -18.25 -2.51 12.55
CA LEU A 296 -19.06 -2.56 13.78
C LEU A 296 -18.56 -3.62 14.76
N VAL A 297 -18.24 -4.82 14.29
CA VAL A 297 -17.74 -5.92 15.13
C VAL A 297 -16.40 -5.56 15.75
N VAL A 298 -15.44 -5.10 14.95
CA VAL A 298 -14.12 -4.69 15.45
C VAL A 298 -14.26 -3.54 16.47
N ALA A 299 -15.11 -2.57 16.19
CA ALA A 299 -15.38 -1.48 17.13
C ALA A 299 -15.96 -1.97 18.46
N MET A 300 -16.88 -2.94 18.42
CA MET A 300 -17.50 -3.54 19.61
C MET A 300 -16.49 -4.33 20.44
N GLU A 301 -15.74 -5.23 19.79
CA GLU A 301 -14.77 -6.11 20.48
C GLU A 301 -13.59 -5.33 21.06
N SER A 302 -13.25 -4.21 20.44
CA SER A 302 -12.10 -3.39 20.83
C SER A 302 -12.45 -2.19 21.71
N ILE A 303 -13.72 -2.02 22.09
CA ILE A 303 -14.23 -0.84 22.79
C ILE A 303 -13.51 -0.53 24.11
N SER A 304 -12.97 -1.56 24.78
CA SER A 304 -12.24 -1.41 26.04
C SER A 304 -10.86 -0.77 25.88
N GLY A 305 -10.25 -0.92 24.70
CA GLY A 305 -8.98 -0.31 24.33
C GLY A 305 -9.15 0.97 23.51
N PHE A 306 -10.12 0.97 22.59
CA PHE A 306 -10.20 1.90 21.47
C PHE A 306 -11.66 2.33 21.17
N PRO A 307 -12.38 2.95 22.13
CA PRO A 307 -13.79 3.32 21.97
C PRO A 307 -14.05 4.29 20.82
N GLU A 308 -13.03 4.98 20.31
CA GLU A 308 -13.09 5.88 19.15
C GLU A 308 -13.47 5.15 17.85
N PHE A 309 -13.19 3.85 17.72
CA PHE A 309 -13.64 3.06 16.56
C PHE A 309 -15.16 2.90 16.55
N ALA A 310 -15.82 2.79 17.71
CA ALA A 310 -17.27 2.69 17.77
C ALA A 310 -17.95 3.98 17.30
N THR A 311 -17.48 5.12 17.81
CA THR A 311 -18.02 6.41 17.36
C THR A 311 -17.73 6.66 15.87
N GLY A 312 -16.56 6.25 15.36
CA GLY A 312 -16.24 6.38 13.93
C GLY A 312 -16.99 5.46 12.99
N ALA A 313 -17.17 4.20 13.37
CA ALA A 313 -18.01 3.29 12.61
C ALA A 313 -19.45 3.79 12.55
N LEU A 314 -20.04 4.16 13.69
CA LEU A 314 -21.43 4.66 13.77
C LEU A 314 -21.60 5.95 12.94
N ASP A 315 -20.74 6.94 13.13
CA ASP A 315 -20.79 8.21 12.40
C ASP A 315 -20.74 7.99 10.89
N ARG A 316 -19.79 7.15 10.43
CA ARG A 316 -19.60 6.96 9.00
C ARG A 316 -20.71 6.15 8.37
N LEU A 317 -21.13 5.07 9.03
CA LEU A 317 -22.19 4.20 8.52
C LEU A 317 -23.54 4.91 8.48
N ALA A 318 -23.85 5.76 9.47
CA ALA A 318 -25.05 6.59 9.46
C ALA A 318 -25.09 7.55 8.27
N ALA A 319 -23.95 8.11 7.86
CA ALA A 319 -23.87 8.99 6.69
C ALA A 319 -24.21 8.28 5.36
N PHE A 320 -24.23 6.94 5.36
CA PHE A 320 -24.62 6.11 4.22
C PHE A 320 -25.86 5.25 4.49
N GLN A 321 -26.59 5.53 5.58
CA GLN A 321 -27.85 4.84 5.82
C GLN A 321 -28.81 5.11 4.66
N ALA A 322 -29.41 4.05 4.13
CA ALA A 322 -30.30 4.14 2.98
C ALA A 322 -31.57 4.94 3.30
N THR A 323 -32.03 5.77 2.37
CA THR A 323 -33.26 6.59 2.50
C THR A 323 -34.33 6.23 1.47
N ASP A 324 -34.00 5.32 0.57
CA ASP A 324 -34.67 4.97 -0.67
C ASP A 324 -34.50 3.47 -0.93
N ASP A 325 -35.30 2.94 -1.85
CA ASP A 325 -35.33 1.53 -2.22
C ASP A 325 -34.72 1.35 -3.62
N VAL A 326 -33.65 0.56 -3.70
CA VAL A 326 -32.92 0.27 -4.95
C VAL A 326 -32.55 -1.23 -4.93
N PRO A 327 -33.35 -2.09 -5.58
CA PRO A 327 -33.17 -3.54 -5.54
C PRO A 327 -31.80 -4.02 -6.01
N GLU A 328 -31.20 -3.37 -7.01
CA GLU A 328 -29.88 -3.76 -7.54
C GLU A 328 -28.74 -3.60 -6.53
N GLN A 329 -28.95 -2.79 -5.49
CA GLN A 329 -28.01 -2.56 -4.39
C GLN A 329 -28.42 -3.28 -3.10
N ASP A 330 -29.49 -4.08 -3.10
CA ASP A 330 -30.19 -4.59 -1.91
C ASP A 330 -30.59 -3.47 -0.92
N LYS A 331 -30.81 -2.27 -1.45
CA LYS A 331 -31.03 -1.06 -0.66
C LYS A 331 -32.50 -0.92 -0.29
N GLU A 332 -32.77 -0.76 1.00
CA GLU A 332 -34.10 -0.46 1.54
C GLU A 332 -33.94 0.64 2.60
N PRO A 333 -34.94 1.53 2.79
CA PRO A 333 -34.88 2.59 3.79
C PRO A 333 -34.49 2.06 5.19
N GLY A 334 -33.48 2.70 5.80
CA GLY A 334 -32.94 2.34 7.10
C GLY A 334 -31.77 1.35 7.10
N LYS A 335 -31.49 0.67 5.98
CA LYS A 335 -30.35 -0.27 5.89
C LYS A 335 -29.01 0.44 6.03
N VAL A 336 -28.11 -0.21 6.77
CA VAL A 336 -26.69 0.12 6.88
C VAL A 336 -25.91 -0.61 5.77
N PRO A 337 -24.96 0.04 5.08
CA PRO A 337 -24.28 -0.58 3.94
C PRO A 337 -23.41 -1.78 4.35
N HIS A 338 -23.34 -2.77 3.46
CA HIS A 338 -22.40 -3.89 3.55
C HIS A 338 -20.97 -3.43 3.27
N GLU A 339 -20.76 -2.79 2.12
CA GLU A 339 -19.44 -2.34 1.69
C GLU A 339 -19.53 -1.13 0.74
N LEU A 340 -18.44 -0.36 0.69
CA LEU A 340 -18.29 0.80 -0.18
C LEU A 340 -17.04 0.66 -1.05
N ARG A 341 -17.22 0.70 -2.37
CA ARG A 341 -16.13 0.58 -3.35
C ARG A 341 -15.99 1.85 -4.18
N SER A 342 -14.76 2.08 -4.61
CA SER A 342 -14.30 3.26 -5.35
C SER A 342 -13.50 2.90 -6.61
N GLY A 343 -13.52 1.62 -6.99
CA GLY A 343 -12.87 1.10 -8.19
C GLY A 343 -13.64 1.40 -9.46
N GLU A 344 -13.03 1.08 -10.61
CA GLU A 344 -13.62 1.28 -11.93
C GLU A 344 -15.01 0.68 -12.04
N LEU A 345 -15.18 -0.56 -11.57
CA LEU A 345 -16.43 -1.30 -11.74
C LEU A 345 -17.56 -0.67 -10.92
N ALA A 346 -17.25 -0.13 -9.75
CA ALA A 346 -18.22 0.53 -8.90
C ALA A 346 -18.54 1.95 -9.41
N GLU A 347 -17.54 2.75 -9.79
CA GLU A 347 -17.72 4.11 -10.31
C GLU A 347 -18.50 4.14 -11.64
N LEU A 348 -18.35 3.12 -12.49
CA LEU A 348 -19.08 2.99 -13.76
C LEU A 348 -20.44 2.27 -13.62
N GLY A 349 -20.83 1.87 -12.40
CA GLY A 349 -22.10 1.17 -12.14
C GLY A 349 -22.16 -0.25 -12.72
N LEU A 350 -21.02 -0.86 -13.03
CA LEU A 350 -20.94 -2.25 -13.51
C LEU A 350 -21.10 -3.27 -12.38
N LEU A 351 -20.77 -2.86 -11.14
CA LEU A 351 -21.06 -3.59 -9.92
C LEU A 351 -21.79 -2.67 -8.93
N PRO A 352 -22.74 -3.20 -8.13
CA PRO A 352 -23.59 -2.39 -7.26
C PRO A 352 -22.89 -1.95 -5.95
N PHE A 353 -21.55 -1.86 -5.93
CA PHE A 353 -20.76 -1.67 -4.71
C PHE A 353 -20.52 -0.21 -4.28
N ALA A 354 -21.29 0.76 -4.80
CA ALA A 354 -21.09 2.19 -4.50
C ALA A 354 -22.38 2.93 -4.08
N PRO A 355 -22.96 2.67 -2.88
CA PRO A 355 -22.67 1.61 -1.92
C PRO A 355 -23.56 0.36 -2.14
N TYR A 356 -23.19 -0.78 -1.53
CA TYR A 356 -23.99 -2.02 -1.53
C TYR A 356 -24.55 -2.33 -0.14
N TYR A 357 -25.79 -2.83 -0.05
CA TYR A 357 -26.53 -3.06 1.19
C TYR A 357 -26.92 -4.53 1.42
N GLY A 358 -26.27 -5.49 0.74
CA GLY A 358 -26.58 -6.93 0.83
C GLY A 358 -26.25 -7.62 2.17
N THR A 359 -26.08 -6.85 3.25
CA THR A 359 -25.90 -7.34 4.62
C THR A 359 -27.24 -7.35 5.35
N HIS A 360 -27.55 -8.44 6.04
CA HIS A 360 -28.71 -8.51 6.93
C HIS A 360 -28.37 -8.12 8.36
N ASP A 361 -27.09 -8.21 8.74
CA ASP A 361 -26.62 -8.09 10.11
C ASP A 361 -26.07 -6.70 10.47
N ALA A 362 -25.60 -5.89 9.51
CA ALA A 362 -25.03 -4.58 9.83
C ALA A 362 -26.06 -3.62 10.47
N THR A 363 -27.32 -3.63 10.02
CA THR A 363 -28.38 -2.76 10.57
C THR A 363 -28.69 -3.07 12.04
N PRO A 364 -29.00 -4.32 12.46
CA PRO A 364 -29.16 -4.62 13.88
C PRO A 364 -27.86 -4.45 14.67
N LEU A 365 -26.69 -4.80 14.09
CA LEU A 365 -25.40 -4.56 14.74
C LEU A 365 -25.15 -3.09 15.02
N PHE A 366 -25.58 -2.18 14.14
CA PHE A 366 -25.45 -0.74 14.36
C PHE A 366 -26.11 -0.31 15.68
N LEU A 367 -27.31 -0.82 15.96
CA LEU A 367 -28.02 -0.53 17.21
C LEU A 367 -27.31 -1.15 18.42
N VAL A 368 -26.77 -2.37 18.28
CA VAL A 368 -25.99 -3.02 19.35
C VAL A 368 -24.74 -2.21 19.67
N VAL A 369 -23.97 -1.80 18.66
CA VAL A 369 -22.75 -1.00 18.84
C VAL A 369 -23.09 0.38 19.38
N LEU A 370 -24.21 0.99 18.99
CA LEU A 370 -24.69 2.23 19.60
C LEU A 370 -24.96 2.07 21.10
N SER A 371 -25.57 0.95 21.51
CA SER A 371 -25.77 0.61 22.92
C SER A 371 -24.43 0.48 23.65
N TYR A 372 -23.49 -0.29 23.10
CA TYR A 372 -22.14 -0.47 23.68
C TYR A 372 -21.38 0.86 23.79
N ALA A 373 -21.43 1.70 22.76
CA ALA A 373 -20.80 3.02 22.75
C ALA A 373 -21.41 3.93 23.83
N TYR A 374 -22.73 3.88 24.01
CA TYR A 374 -23.41 4.63 25.07
C TYR A 374 -23.09 4.07 26.46
N GLU A 375 -23.10 2.75 26.66
CA GLU A 375 -22.74 2.12 27.93
C GLU A 375 -21.31 2.47 28.35
N TRP A 376 -20.37 2.46 27.40
CA TRP A 376 -18.97 2.78 27.66
C TRP A 376 -18.73 4.27 27.97
N SER A 377 -19.36 5.16 27.19
CA SER A 377 -19.08 6.61 27.29
C SER A 377 -20.04 7.38 28.21
N SER A 378 -21.23 6.82 28.48
CA SER A 378 -22.39 7.53 29.05
C SER A 378 -22.77 8.82 28.31
N ASP A 379 -22.34 9.02 27.06
CA ASP A 379 -22.62 10.24 26.30
C ASP A 379 -24.00 10.18 25.62
N LYS A 380 -24.98 10.85 26.24
CA LYS A 380 -26.34 10.96 25.70
C LYS A 380 -26.41 11.70 24.36
N LYS A 381 -25.37 12.44 23.95
CA LYS A 381 -25.33 13.08 22.62
C LYS A 381 -25.26 12.03 21.50
N LEU A 382 -24.64 10.87 21.74
CA LEU A 382 -24.62 9.76 20.78
C LEU A 382 -26.05 9.29 20.47
N LEU A 383 -26.86 9.08 21.51
CA LEU A 383 -28.24 8.65 21.34
C LEU A 383 -29.06 9.67 20.53
N ARG A 384 -28.99 10.95 20.88
CA ARG A 384 -29.73 12.02 20.15
C ARG A 384 -29.29 12.22 18.70
N ARG A 385 -28.09 11.75 18.34
CA ARG A 385 -27.54 11.89 16.99
C ARG A 385 -28.07 10.80 16.06
N PHE A 386 -28.34 9.61 16.59
CA PHE A 386 -28.67 8.42 15.81
C PHE A 386 -30.08 7.86 16.06
N LEU A 387 -30.77 8.35 17.09
CA LEU A 387 -32.18 8.10 17.42
C LEU A 387 -32.92 9.44 17.45
#